data_AF-K1T182-F1
#
_entry.id   AF-K1T182-F1
#
_cell.length_a   1.000
_cell.length_b   1.000
_cell.length_c   1.000
_cell.angle_alpha   90.00
_cell.angle_beta   90.00
_cell.angle_gamma   90.00
#
_symmetry.space_group_name_H-M   'P 1'
#
loop_
_entity.id
_entity.type
_entity.pdbx_description
1 polymer ?
#
loop_
_entity_poly.entity_id
_entity_poly.type
_entity_poly.pdbx_seq_one_letter_code
_entity_poly.pdbx_strand_id
1 'polypeptide(L)'
;LASDSDEKDSENVTSHISYEEANTRITGYLNENITYTEEIDPKNTDASGEDQKTDAKTGNFVTDFLMTEKKGYSVHYASAAVLMYRCFGIPARYVEGYLVTPEMAENAQDDGTIYVTGKEAHAWVEIYQDGIGWIPMEVTPPYLDKMERPDFETVSWQGAQNQGASEQTDTAEQIKDEEQTKPETRKGRKQLPVRKILIVVILLLILALILWIAYQILKYRKKWKEKNRAMYSKDASQAIRSCYAQLRCWLMYDGVRIKGGSRYQICEELSRKYSSEMADQYRKVTRL
;
A
#
# COMPACT_ATOMS: atom_id res chain seq x y z
N LEU A 1 48.13 -12.13 -22.27
CA LEU A 1 46.88 -12.37 -23.04
C LEU A 1 46.03 -13.27 -22.16
N ALA A 2 44.81 -12.83 -21.88
CA ALA A 2 43.83 -13.31 -20.90
C ALA A 2 44.25 -13.05 -19.43
N SER A 3 43.81 -11.95 -18.80
CA SER A 3 42.44 -11.60 -18.35
C SER A 3 42.02 -12.45 -17.16
N ASP A 4 41.27 -11.99 -16.18
CA ASP A 4 40.89 -10.69 -15.61
C ASP A 4 39.98 -11.13 -14.43
N SER A 5 39.93 -10.31 -13.38
CA SER A 5 38.88 -10.35 -12.34
C SER A 5 38.55 -11.68 -11.64
N ASP A 6 39.30 -12.00 -10.58
CA ASP A 6 38.70 -12.60 -9.37
C ASP A 6 37.94 -11.49 -8.63
N GLU A 7 36.80 -11.09 -9.18
CA GLU A 7 35.83 -10.24 -8.48
C GLU A 7 35.03 -11.16 -7.55
N LYS A 8 35.33 -11.04 -6.27
CA LYS A 8 34.52 -11.59 -5.17
C LYS A 8 33.07 -11.20 -5.40
N ASP A 9 32.26 -12.15 -5.86
CA ASP A 9 30.81 -12.10 -5.72
C ASP A 9 30.50 -11.89 -4.24
N SER A 10 30.01 -10.70 -3.92
CA SER A 10 29.41 -10.39 -2.63
C SER A 10 28.24 -11.33 -2.43
N GLU A 11 28.41 -12.37 -1.60
CA GLU A 11 27.32 -13.18 -1.08
C GLU A 11 26.26 -12.23 -0.51
N ASN A 12 25.15 -12.11 -1.22
CA ASN A 12 23.98 -11.34 -0.80
C ASN A 12 23.27 -12.18 0.28
N VAL A 13 23.82 -12.15 1.49
CA VAL A 13 23.26 -12.77 2.69
C VAL A 13 21.95 -12.03 3.01
N THR A 14 20.80 -12.64 2.72
CA THR A 14 19.49 -12.56 3.42
C THR A 14 18.32 -12.97 2.51
N SER A 15 18.34 -14.17 1.94
CA SER A 15 17.10 -14.74 1.38
C SER A 15 16.36 -15.48 2.50
N HIS A 16 15.23 -14.94 2.95
CA HIS A 16 14.27 -15.74 3.73
C HIS A 16 13.68 -16.86 2.84
N ILE A 17 13.07 -17.89 3.43
CA ILE A 17 12.32 -18.90 2.67
C ILE A 17 11.12 -18.26 1.96
N SER A 18 10.51 -18.92 0.97
CA SER A 18 9.37 -18.32 0.28
C SER A 18 8.20 -18.04 1.24
N TYR A 19 7.44 -16.97 0.98
CA TYR A 19 6.32 -16.57 1.84
C TYR A 19 5.25 -17.67 1.93
N GLU A 20 4.98 -18.34 0.81
CA GLU A 20 4.05 -19.47 0.73
C GLU A 20 4.53 -20.67 1.54
N GLU A 21 5.83 -21.00 1.44
CA GLU A 21 6.41 -22.11 2.21
C GLU A 21 6.37 -21.81 3.71
N ALA A 22 6.74 -20.59 4.12
CA ALA A 22 6.63 -20.16 5.51
C ALA A 22 5.19 -20.27 6.02
N ASN A 23 4.22 -19.76 5.25
CA ASN A 23 2.81 -19.81 5.61
C ASN A 23 2.31 -21.26 5.76
N THR A 24 2.65 -22.12 4.81
CA THR A 24 2.24 -23.53 4.81
C THR A 24 2.80 -24.28 6.02
N ARG A 25 4.08 -24.06 6.34
CA ARG A 25 4.72 -24.68 7.52
C ARG A 25 4.11 -24.20 8.83
N ILE A 26 3.84 -22.90 8.95
CA ILE A 26 3.27 -22.29 10.16
C ILE A 26 1.83 -22.77 10.37
N THR A 27 0.99 -22.61 9.35
CA THR A 27 -0.43 -23.01 9.42
C THR A 27 -0.58 -24.51 9.60
N GLY A 28 0.23 -25.33 8.91
CA GLY A 28 0.27 -26.78 9.11
C GLY A 28 0.63 -27.16 10.54
N TYR A 29 1.73 -26.63 11.08
CA TYR A 29 2.14 -26.90 12.46
C TYR A 29 1.06 -26.49 13.47
N LEU A 30 0.52 -25.28 13.36
CA LEU A 30 -0.48 -24.76 14.30
C LEU A 30 -1.79 -25.56 14.24
N ASN A 31 -2.23 -25.97 13.05
CA ASN A 31 -3.45 -26.74 12.88
C ASN A 31 -3.32 -28.18 13.40
N GLU A 32 -2.13 -28.78 13.27
CA GLU A 32 -1.87 -30.15 13.75
C GLU A 32 -1.62 -30.23 15.26
N ASN A 33 -1.00 -29.21 15.85
CA ASN A 33 -0.47 -29.27 17.21
C ASN A 33 -1.27 -28.48 18.24
N ILE A 34 -2.10 -27.53 17.82
CA ILE A 34 -2.80 -26.60 18.70
C ILE A 34 -4.30 -26.68 18.47
N THR A 35 -5.07 -26.76 19.56
CA THR A 35 -6.54 -26.75 19.51
C THR A 35 -7.08 -25.33 19.67
N TYR A 36 -7.97 -24.91 18.76
CA TYR A 36 -8.69 -23.65 18.92
C TYR A 36 -9.69 -23.73 20.09
N THR A 37 -9.66 -22.76 21.00
CA THR A 37 -10.68 -22.57 22.04
C THR A 37 -10.69 -21.12 22.53
N GLU A 38 -11.89 -20.58 22.75
CA GLU A 38 -12.07 -19.28 23.43
C GLU A 38 -12.18 -19.45 24.96
N GLU A 39 -12.43 -20.68 25.43
CA GLU A 39 -12.41 -21.04 26.84
C GLU A 39 -10.96 -21.29 27.27
N ILE A 40 -10.28 -20.22 27.67
CA ILE A 40 -8.98 -20.29 28.33
C ILE A 40 -9.18 -20.04 29.81
N ASP A 41 -8.72 -20.96 30.65
CA ASP A 41 -8.71 -20.74 32.10
C ASP A 41 -7.67 -19.65 32.43
N PRO A 42 -8.11 -18.45 32.86
CA PRO A 42 -7.19 -17.35 33.13
C PRO A 42 -6.29 -17.59 34.35
N LYS A 43 -6.57 -18.62 35.17
CA LYS A 43 -5.84 -18.88 36.42
C LYS A 43 -5.27 -20.28 36.57
N ASN A 44 -5.58 -21.23 35.68
CA ASN A 44 -5.24 -22.64 35.90
C ASN A 44 -5.67 -23.07 37.32
N THR A 45 -6.89 -22.70 37.68
CA THR A 45 -7.48 -23.02 38.99
C THR A 45 -8.15 -24.36 38.86
N ASP A 46 -7.75 -25.33 39.68
CA ASP A 46 -8.50 -26.57 39.78
C ASP A 46 -9.90 -26.31 40.39
N ALA A 47 -10.76 -27.33 40.39
CA ALA A 47 -12.11 -27.24 40.96
C ALA A 47 -12.13 -26.84 42.47
N SER A 48 -10.96 -26.78 43.13
CA SER A 48 -10.75 -26.30 44.51
C SER A 48 -10.40 -24.81 44.60
N GLY A 49 -10.16 -24.11 43.49
CA GLY A 49 -9.87 -22.68 43.47
C GLY A 49 -8.47 -22.29 43.97
N GLU A 50 -7.55 -23.26 44.05
CA GLU A 50 -6.14 -22.98 44.32
C GLU A 50 -5.41 -22.67 42.99
N ASP A 51 -4.59 -21.60 42.99
CA ASP A 51 -3.73 -21.28 41.86
C ASP A 51 -2.77 -22.45 41.66
N GLN A 52 -3.03 -23.29 40.66
CA GLN A 52 -2.16 -24.39 40.34
C GLN A 52 -0.94 -23.81 39.63
N LYS A 53 0.04 -23.39 40.44
CA LYS A 53 1.39 -23.03 40.00
C LYS A 53 2.07 -24.31 39.55
N THR A 54 1.62 -24.87 38.44
CA THR A 54 2.27 -26.01 37.81
C THR A 54 3.62 -25.52 37.31
N ASP A 55 4.71 -26.17 37.71
CA ASP A 55 6.08 -25.88 37.29
C ASP A 55 6.29 -25.95 35.75
N ALA A 56 5.24 -26.30 35.00
CA ALA A 56 5.20 -26.42 33.54
C ALA A 56 4.98 -25.10 32.78
N LYS A 57 4.45 -24.04 33.41
CA LYS A 57 4.34 -22.72 32.76
C LYS A 57 5.61 -21.90 32.99
N THR A 58 6.19 -21.45 31.89
CA THR A 58 7.40 -20.63 31.84
C THR A 58 7.11 -19.16 32.17
N GLY A 59 5.84 -18.74 32.13
CA GLY A 59 5.43 -17.34 32.26
C GLY A 59 5.61 -16.52 30.98
N ASN A 60 6.11 -17.15 29.91
CA ASN A 60 6.15 -16.56 28.58
C ASN A 60 4.90 -17.00 27.80
N PHE A 61 4.06 -16.02 27.48
CA PHE A 61 2.78 -16.21 26.80
C PHE A 61 2.85 -17.14 25.56
N VAL A 62 3.80 -16.91 24.65
CA VAL A 62 3.91 -17.72 23.43
C VAL A 62 4.51 -19.10 23.71
N THR A 63 5.49 -19.19 24.60
CA THR A 63 6.08 -20.48 24.98
C THR A 63 5.04 -21.38 25.65
N ASP A 64 4.27 -20.82 26.58
CA ASP A 64 3.22 -21.57 27.29
C ASP A 64 2.13 -22.04 26.33
N PHE A 65 1.72 -21.17 25.39
CA PHE A 65 0.79 -21.54 24.31
C PHE A 65 1.29 -22.71 23.45
N LEU A 66 2.53 -22.63 22.95
CA LEU A 66 3.07 -23.61 21.99
C LEU A 66 3.48 -24.95 22.63
N MET A 67 4.00 -24.90 23.86
CA MET A 67 4.66 -26.06 24.47
C MET A 67 3.85 -26.69 25.60
N THR A 68 3.07 -25.90 26.34
CA THR A 68 2.41 -26.35 27.57
C THR A 68 0.90 -26.49 27.37
N GLU A 69 0.21 -25.42 27.01
CA GLU A 69 -1.26 -25.37 26.92
C GLU A 69 -1.78 -26.04 25.66
N LYS A 70 -1.11 -25.80 24.52
CA LYS A 70 -1.52 -26.27 23.17
C LYS A 70 -2.97 -25.97 22.83
N LYS A 71 -3.50 -24.88 23.41
CA LYS A 71 -4.88 -24.43 23.29
C LYS A 71 -4.91 -22.91 23.27
N GLY A 72 -5.73 -22.31 22.43
CA GLY A 72 -5.95 -20.86 22.46
C GLY A 72 -6.84 -20.34 21.35
N TYR A 73 -7.01 -19.02 21.30
CA TYR A 73 -7.78 -18.31 20.27
C TYR A 73 -6.88 -17.37 19.45
N SER A 74 -7.46 -16.57 18.57
CA SER A 74 -6.77 -15.74 17.56
C SER A 74 -5.56 -14.96 18.08
N VAL A 75 -5.61 -14.36 19.28
CA VAL A 75 -4.47 -13.63 19.88
C VAL A 75 -3.25 -14.53 20.07
N HIS A 76 -3.44 -15.78 20.50
CA HIS A 76 -2.36 -16.73 20.73
C HIS A 76 -1.73 -17.18 19.40
N TYR A 77 -2.60 -17.56 18.45
CA TYR A 77 -2.20 -17.96 17.11
C TYR A 77 -1.41 -16.85 16.40
N ALA A 78 -1.96 -15.62 16.37
CA ALA A 78 -1.30 -14.48 15.74
C ALA A 78 0.04 -14.15 16.42
N SER A 79 0.09 -14.14 17.76
CA SER A 79 1.33 -13.86 18.50
C SER A 79 2.43 -14.88 18.19
N ALA A 80 2.09 -16.16 18.18
CA ALA A 80 3.03 -17.22 17.85
C ALA A 80 3.49 -17.14 16.39
N ALA A 81 2.56 -16.93 15.46
CA ALA A 81 2.86 -16.85 14.04
C ALA A 81 3.79 -15.68 13.72
N VAL A 82 3.63 -14.49 14.33
CA VAL A 82 4.60 -13.38 14.16
C VAL A 82 6.01 -13.84 14.47
N LEU A 83 6.22 -14.56 15.58
CA LEU A 83 7.54 -15.04 15.96
C LEU A 83 8.04 -16.10 14.99
N MET A 84 7.19 -17.03 14.55
CA MET A 84 7.55 -18.05 13.56
C MET A 84 7.97 -17.45 12.22
N TYR A 85 7.25 -16.47 11.68
CA TYR A 85 7.66 -15.76 10.46
C TYR A 85 9.01 -15.05 10.63
N ARG A 86 9.22 -14.39 11.78
CA ARG A 86 10.50 -13.74 12.08
C ARG A 86 11.65 -14.75 12.19
N CYS A 87 11.41 -15.95 12.71
CA CYS A 87 12.39 -17.04 12.70
C CYS A 87 12.76 -17.49 11.29
N PHE A 88 11.85 -17.37 10.33
CA PHE A 88 12.12 -17.59 8.91
C PHE A 88 12.78 -16.40 8.21
N GLY A 89 13.07 -15.30 8.93
CA GLY A 89 13.66 -14.09 8.36
C GLY A 89 12.66 -13.15 7.68
N ILE A 90 11.36 -13.45 7.77
CA ILE A 90 10.29 -12.63 7.18
C ILE A 90 9.90 -11.54 8.19
N PRO A 91 9.96 -10.24 7.83
CA PRO A 91 9.49 -9.19 8.73
C PRO A 91 7.98 -9.34 8.94
N ALA A 92 7.56 -9.54 10.19
CA ALA A 92 6.15 -9.73 10.55
C ALA A 92 5.74 -8.83 11.72
N ARG A 93 4.46 -8.47 11.79
CA ARG A 93 3.86 -7.70 12.89
C ARG A 93 2.51 -8.29 13.31
N TYR A 94 2.19 -8.10 14.57
CA TYR A 94 0.89 -8.46 15.15
C TYR A 94 -0.12 -7.36 14.83
N VAL A 95 -1.35 -7.77 14.53
CA VAL A 95 -2.48 -6.86 14.31
C VAL A 95 -3.70 -7.38 15.04
N GLU A 96 -4.47 -6.46 15.60
CA GLU A 96 -5.78 -6.72 16.19
C GLU A 96 -6.78 -5.68 15.70
N GLY A 97 -8.04 -6.07 15.60
CA GLY A 97 -9.11 -5.22 15.11
C GLY A 97 -10.41 -5.99 15.03
N TYR A 98 -11.21 -5.66 14.02
CA TYR A 98 -12.45 -6.36 13.76
C TYR A 98 -12.43 -6.95 12.35
N LEU A 99 -12.80 -8.22 12.23
CA LEU A 99 -12.89 -8.91 10.95
C LEU A 99 -14.28 -8.72 10.35
N VAL A 100 -14.36 -7.96 9.27
CA VAL A 100 -15.59 -7.83 8.46
C VAL A 100 -15.54 -8.85 7.34
N THR A 101 -16.45 -9.81 7.34
CA THR A 101 -16.51 -10.84 6.30
C THR A 101 -17.29 -10.35 5.07
N PRO A 102 -17.10 -10.97 3.88
CA PRO A 102 -17.91 -10.67 2.71
C PRO A 102 -19.42 -10.80 2.98
N GLU A 103 -19.83 -11.81 3.75
CA GLU A 103 -21.22 -12.01 4.17
C GLU A 103 -21.76 -10.80 4.97
N MET A 104 -20.96 -10.21 5.86
CA MET A 104 -21.36 -9.00 6.59
C MET A 104 -21.50 -7.80 5.66
N ALA A 105 -20.65 -7.71 4.63
CA ALA A 105 -20.73 -6.65 3.64
C ALA A 105 -21.94 -6.81 2.71
N GLU A 106 -22.31 -8.04 2.35
CA GLU A 106 -23.52 -8.35 1.59
C GLU A 106 -24.80 -8.02 2.38
N ASN A 107 -24.77 -8.23 3.69
CA ASN A 107 -25.88 -7.91 4.60
C ASN A 107 -25.80 -6.47 5.17
N ALA A 108 -25.03 -5.58 4.54
CA ALA A 108 -25.00 -4.17 4.91
C ALA A 108 -26.39 -3.53 4.77
N GLN A 109 -26.64 -2.49 5.56
CA GLN A 109 -27.86 -1.68 5.40
C GLN A 109 -27.91 -1.00 4.02
N ASP A 110 -29.09 -0.53 3.62
CA ASP A 110 -29.30 0.17 2.34
C ASP A 110 -28.38 1.38 2.14
N ASP A 111 -27.88 1.98 3.24
CA ASP A 111 -26.92 3.10 3.22
C ASP A 111 -25.44 2.68 3.24
N GLY A 112 -25.16 1.37 3.23
CA GLY A 112 -23.83 0.77 3.30
C GLY A 112 -23.29 0.59 4.72
N THR A 113 -24.08 0.84 5.76
CA THR A 113 -23.64 0.66 7.16
C THR A 113 -23.53 -0.82 7.53
N ILE A 114 -22.39 -1.19 8.14
CA ILE A 114 -22.14 -2.52 8.72
C ILE A 114 -21.99 -2.36 10.23
N TYR A 115 -22.79 -3.10 11.00
CA TYR A 115 -22.65 -3.14 12.46
C TYR A 115 -21.63 -4.20 12.86
N VAL A 116 -20.67 -3.77 13.67
CA VAL A 116 -19.58 -4.62 14.15
C VAL A 116 -19.61 -4.60 15.67
N THR A 117 -19.49 -5.77 16.28
CA THR A 117 -19.54 -5.99 17.73
C THR A 117 -18.26 -6.64 18.23
N GLY A 118 -18.15 -6.87 19.54
CA GLY A 118 -17.03 -7.61 20.12
C GLY A 118 -16.88 -9.05 19.59
N LYS A 119 -17.92 -9.63 18.98
CA LYS A 119 -17.86 -10.97 18.37
C LYS A 119 -16.97 -11.03 17.13
N GLU A 120 -16.81 -9.89 16.48
CA GLU A 120 -15.96 -9.75 15.29
C GLU A 120 -14.54 -9.34 15.65
N ALA A 121 -14.23 -9.15 16.94
CA ALA A 121 -12.89 -8.84 17.40
C ALA A 121 -11.94 -10.00 17.05
N HIS A 122 -10.86 -9.68 16.34
CA HIS A 122 -9.95 -10.69 15.81
C HIS A 122 -8.51 -10.19 15.76
N ALA A 123 -7.57 -11.13 15.83
CA ALA A 123 -6.15 -10.87 15.72
C ALA A 123 -5.52 -11.71 14.61
N TRP A 124 -4.64 -11.11 13.83
CA TRP A 124 -3.97 -11.74 12.69
C TRP A 124 -2.51 -11.27 12.59
N VAL A 125 -1.76 -11.88 11.66
CA VAL A 125 -0.39 -11.49 11.34
C VAL A 125 -0.37 -10.65 10.08
N GLU A 126 0.52 -9.68 9.99
CA GLU A 126 0.93 -9.12 8.70
C GLU A 126 2.41 -9.35 8.46
N ILE A 127 2.75 -9.83 7.26
CA ILE A 127 4.12 -9.97 6.78
C ILE A 127 4.46 -8.84 5.82
N TYR A 128 5.72 -8.43 5.78
CA TYR A 128 6.19 -7.44 4.82
C TYR A 128 6.79 -8.14 3.61
N GLN A 129 6.28 -7.81 2.43
CA GLN A 129 6.83 -8.25 1.16
C GLN A 129 7.37 -7.05 0.37
N ASP A 130 8.63 -7.16 -0.07
CA ASP A 130 9.29 -6.12 -0.86
C ASP A 130 8.50 -5.78 -2.13
N GLY A 131 8.35 -4.49 -2.39
CA GLY A 131 7.58 -3.98 -3.54
C GLY A 131 6.06 -3.95 -3.34
N ILE A 132 5.53 -4.59 -2.30
CA ILE A 132 4.09 -4.73 -2.05
C ILE A 132 3.67 -4.03 -0.75
N GLY A 133 4.42 -4.26 0.32
CA GLY A 133 4.12 -3.73 1.64
C GLY A 133 3.64 -4.80 2.62
N TRP A 134 2.76 -4.42 3.54
CA TRP A 134 2.22 -5.32 4.55
C TRP A 134 1.05 -6.12 4.00
N ILE A 135 1.13 -7.43 4.11
CA ILE A 135 0.16 -8.40 3.61
C ILE A 135 -0.42 -9.16 4.81
N PRO A 136 -1.76 -9.20 4.98
CA PRO A 136 -2.39 -9.96 6.05
C PRO A 136 -2.29 -11.46 5.82
N MET A 137 -2.03 -12.18 6.90
CA MET A 137 -1.89 -13.63 6.97
C MET A 137 -2.78 -14.16 8.08
N GLU A 138 -3.75 -14.99 7.70
CA GLU A 138 -4.60 -15.69 8.65
C GLU A 138 -4.01 -17.06 8.99
N VAL A 139 -3.96 -17.38 10.28
CA VAL A 139 -3.35 -18.61 10.81
C VAL A 139 -4.27 -19.34 11.80
N THR A 140 -5.43 -18.77 12.11
CA THR A 140 -6.40 -19.28 13.09
C THR A 140 -7.41 -20.17 12.35
N PRO A 141 -7.53 -21.48 12.68
CA PRO A 141 -8.28 -22.43 11.86
C PRO A 141 -9.71 -22.04 11.49
N PRO A 142 -10.56 -21.54 12.42
CA PRO A 142 -11.94 -21.14 12.08
C PRO A 142 -12.06 -19.92 11.16
N TYR A 143 -10.94 -19.23 10.88
CA TYR A 143 -10.89 -17.98 10.13
C TYR A 143 -10.12 -18.09 8.79
N LEU A 144 -9.46 -19.22 8.52
CA LEU A 144 -8.62 -19.42 7.31
C LEU A 144 -9.34 -19.17 5.98
N ASP A 145 -10.66 -19.33 5.96
CA ASP A 145 -11.50 -19.13 4.77
C ASP A 145 -12.40 -17.87 4.89
N LYS A 146 -12.26 -17.11 6.00
CA LYS A 146 -12.99 -15.86 6.25
C LYS A 146 -12.17 -14.62 5.87
N MET A 147 -10.85 -14.74 5.82
CA MET A 147 -9.94 -13.72 5.32
C MET A 147 -9.47 -14.12 3.92
N GLU A 148 -9.53 -13.18 2.97
CA GLU A 148 -9.05 -13.42 1.62
C GLU A 148 -7.55 -13.74 1.66
N ARG A 149 -7.15 -14.87 1.06
CA ARG A 149 -5.75 -15.28 1.05
C ARG A 149 -5.00 -14.43 0.01
N PRO A 150 -3.82 -13.90 0.36
CA PRO A 150 -3.00 -13.19 -0.61
C PRO A 150 -2.56 -14.16 -1.71
N ASP A 151 -2.80 -13.79 -2.96
CA ASP A 151 -2.21 -14.49 -4.10
C ASP A 151 -0.77 -13.98 -4.30
N PHE A 152 0.20 -14.73 -3.78
CA PHE A 152 1.62 -14.37 -3.83
C PHE A 152 2.19 -14.29 -5.26
N GLU A 153 1.53 -14.90 -6.26
CA GLU A 153 1.98 -14.87 -7.65
C GLU A 153 1.54 -13.57 -8.35
N THR A 154 0.28 -13.15 -8.18
CA THR A 154 -0.27 -11.96 -8.89
C THR A 154 0.18 -10.63 -8.31
N VAL A 155 0.72 -10.58 -7.09
CA VAL A 155 1.26 -9.32 -6.55
C VAL A 155 2.68 -9.02 -7.06
N SER A 156 3.30 -9.94 -7.81
CA SER A 156 4.51 -9.63 -8.57
C SER A 156 4.15 -8.82 -9.82
N TRP A 157 4.31 -7.50 -9.74
CA TRP A 157 4.35 -6.56 -10.88
C TRP A 157 2.99 -6.16 -11.51
N GLN A 158 2.19 -5.36 -10.78
CA GLN A 158 1.21 -4.42 -11.39
C GLN A 158 1.67 -2.95 -11.30
N GLY A 159 2.99 -2.73 -11.22
CA GLY A 159 3.60 -1.40 -11.17
C GLY A 159 4.19 -0.90 -12.49
N ALA A 160 4.23 -1.73 -13.53
CA ALA A 160 4.68 -1.32 -14.85
C ALA A 160 3.89 -2.07 -15.93
N GLN A 161 3.86 -1.51 -17.14
CA GLN A 161 2.89 -1.79 -18.20
C GLN A 161 1.45 -1.33 -17.92
N ASN A 162 1.27 -0.02 -17.98
CA ASN A 162 0.13 0.52 -18.72
C ASN A 162 0.60 1.73 -19.57
N GLN A 163 1.34 1.42 -20.63
CA GLN A 163 1.39 2.24 -21.83
C GLN A 163 0.73 1.41 -22.93
N GLY A 164 -0.59 1.59 -23.07
CA GLY A 164 -1.32 1.06 -24.21
C GLY A 164 -0.97 1.86 -25.44
N ALA A 165 -0.19 1.25 -26.33
CA ALA A 165 -0.12 1.63 -27.74
C ALA A 165 -1.39 1.13 -28.44
N SER A 166 -1.99 1.98 -29.26
CA SER A 166 -2.88 1.57 -30.35
C SER A 166 -2.51 2.41 -31.56
N GLU A 167 -1.79 1.80 -32.49
CA GLU A 167 -1.68 2.27 -33.87
C GLU A 167 -1.99 1.08 -34.79
N GLN A 168 -3.10 1.20 -35.51
CA GLN A 168 -3.44 0.37 -36.67
C GLN A 168 -3.01 1.12 -37.93
N THR A 169 -2.13 0.46 -38.69
CA THR A 169 -2.10 0.29 -40.15
C THR A 169 -2.78 1.35 -41.03
N ASP A 170 -2.02 1.92 -41.97
CA ASP A 170 -2.24 1.60 -43.38
C ASP A 170 -1.01 1.84 -44.26
N THR A 171 -0.83 0.93 -45.21
CA THR A 171 0.19 0.90 -46.27
C THR A 171 -0.40 1.48 -47.56
N ALA A 172 0.34 2.31 -48.32
CA ALA A 172 0.55 2.14 -49.77
C ALA A 172 1.19 3.39 -50.44
N GLU A 173 2.37 3.13 -50.99
CA GLU A 173 2.84 3.48 -52.34
C GLU A 173 3.19 4.91 -52.80
N GLN A 174 4.27 4.90 -53.59
CA GLN A 174 5.06 5.96 -54.19
C GLN A 174 4.48 6.45 -55.53
N ILE A 175 4.95 7.61 -56.04
CA ILE A 175 5.78 7.77 -57.27
C ILE A 175 5.91 9.27 -57.69
N LYS A 176 7.18 9.72 -57.71
CA LYS A 176 7.97 10.58 -58.63
C LYS A 176 7.44 11.83 -59.39
N ASP A 177 8.28 12.88 -59.26
CA ASP A 177 9.04 13.69 -60.23
C ASP A 177 8.39 14.64 -61.28
N GLU A 178 9.00 15.85 -61.28
CA GLU A 178 9.39 16.73 -62.41
C GLU A 178 8.41 17.66 -63.17
N GLU A 179 8.69 18.96 -62.97
CA GLU A 179 9.06 19.97 -63.99
C GLU A 179 8.02 20.90 -64.69
N GLN A 180 8.37 22.20 -64.61
CA GLN A 180 8.06 23.44 -65.35
C GLN A 180 6.79 23.56 -66.24
N THR A 181 6.05 24.67 -66.06
CA THR A 181 5.90 25.76 -67.06
C THR A 181 4.91 26.86 -66.59
N LYS A 182 5.19 28.11 -66.96
CA LYS A 182 4.28 29.29 -66.99
C LYS A 182 4.17 29.69 -68.49
N PRO A 183 3.19 30.48 -69.02
CA PRO A 183 2.28 31.38 -68.30
C PRO A 183 0.84 31.61 -68.88
N GLU A 184 0.08 32.47 -68.17
CA GLU A 184 -1.16 33.23 -68.54
C GLU A 184 -2.48 32.44 -68.76
N THR A 185 -3.66 32.77 -68.22
CA THR A 185 -4.39 34.06 -68.28
C THR A 185 -5.52 34.14 -67.21
N ARG A 186 -5.94 35.37 -66.90
CA ARG A 186 -6.95 35.80 -65.89
C ARG A 186 -8.35 35.13 -66.01
N LYS A 187 -8.98 34.86 -64.86
CA LYS A 187 -10.38 35.25 -64.55
C LYS A 187 -10.61 35.32 -63.04
N GLY A 188 -11.11 36.46 -62.58
CA GLY A 188 -11.21 36.83 -61.17
C GLY A 188 -12.15 35.94 -60.36
N ARG A 189 -11.59 35.22 -59.39
CA ARG A 189 -12.33 34.68 -58.25
C ARG A 189 -12.12 35.65 -57.09
N LYS A 190 -13.21 36.22 -56.55
CA LYS A 190 -13.16 37.13 -55.40
C LYS A 190 -12.41 36.43 -54.27
N GLN A 191 -11.21 36.92 -53.95
CA GLN A 191 -10.43 36.44 -52.83
C GLN A 191 -11.17 36.85 -51.55
N LEU A 192 -11.91 35.92 -50.94
CA LEU A 192 -12.26 36.05 -49.53
C LEU A 192 -10.94 36.10 -48.75
N PRO A 193 -10.82 36.93 -47.71
CA PRO A 193 -9.56 37.18 -47.03
C PRO A 193 -9.17 35.96 -46.17
N VAL A 194 -8.65 34.90 -46.81
CA VAL A 194 -8.26 33.62 -46.17
C VAL A 194 -7.33 33.87 -44.98
N ARG A 195 -6.45 34.87 -45.09
CA ARG A 195 -5.57 35.31 -44.00
C ARG A 195 -6.32 35.83 -42.76
N LYS A 196 -7.43 36.55 -42.93
CA LYS A 196 -8.26 37.02 -41.81
C LYS A 196 -9.03 35.88 -41.16
N ILE A 197 -9.53 34.93 -41.96
CA ILE A 197 -10.21 33.72 -41.44
C ILE A 197 -9.23 32.88 -40.63
N LEU A 198 -8.00 32.69 -41.12
CA LEU A 198 -6.96 31.96 -40.40
C LEU A 198 -6.62 32.59 -39.04
N ILE A 199 -6.53 33.93 -38.96
CA ILE A 199 -6.29 34.64 -37.71
C ILE A 199 -7.45 34.42 -36.72
N VAL A 200 -8.70 34.49 -37.20
CA VAL A 200 -9.87 34.24 -36.34
C VAL A 200 -9.89 32.81 -35.81
N VAL A 201 -9.57 31.83 -36.66
CA VAL A 201 -9.48 30.42 -36.24
C VAL A 201 -8.38 30.21 -35.19
N ILE A 202 -7.20 30.81 -35.38
CA ILE A 202 -6.11 30.74 -34.39
C ILE A 202 -6.52 31.39 -33.06
N LEU A 203 -7.21 32.54 -33.08
CA LEU A 203 -7.71 33.18 -31.87
C LEU A 203 -8.74 32.32 -31.15
N LEU A 204 -9.62 31.63 -31.88
CA LEU A 204 -10.59 30.69 -31.30
C LEU A 204 -9.91 29.47 -30.68
N LEU A 205 -8.86 28.93 -31.31
CA LEU A 205 -8.08 27.82 -30.76
C LEU A 205 -7.33 28.24 -29.48
N ILE A 206 -6.74 29.44 -29.47
CA ILE A 206 -6.09 29.99 -28.26
C ILE A 206 -7.12 30.19 -27.15
N LEU A 207 -8.30 30.73 -27.46
CA LEU A 207 -9.38 30.89 -26.49
C LEU A 207 -9.84 29.54 -25.93
N ALA A 208 -10.02 28.54 -26.79
CA ALA A 208 -10.38 27.18 -26.37
C ALA A 208 -9.30 26.55 -25.47
N LEU A 209 -8.02 26.76 -25.79
CA LEU A 209 -6.91 26.30 -24.97
C LEU A 209 -6.89 26.99 -23.59
N ILE A 210 -7.10 28.31 -23.53
CA ILE A 210 -7.20 29.06 -22.28
C ILE A 210 -8.36 28.55 -21.43
N LEU A 211 -9.53 28.33 -22.04
CA LEU A 211 -10.70 27.78 -21.34
C LEU A 211 -10.44 26.36 -20.84
N TRP A 212 -9.74 25.54 -21.61
CA TRP A 212 -9.35 24.18 -21.20
C TRP A 212 -8.37 24.20 -20.02
N ILE A 213 -7.34 25.05 -20.06
CA ILE A 213 -6.40 25.24 -18.94
C ILE A 213 -7.15 25.75 -17.71
N ALA A 214 -8.03 26.74 -17.86
CA ALA A 214 -8.84 27.27 -16.76
C ALA A 214 -9.74 26.19 -16.16
N TYR A 215 -10.38 25.36 -17.00
CA TYR A 215 -11.17 24.22 -16.55
C TYR A 215 -10.32 23.23 -15.75
N GLN A 216 -9.12 22.88 -16.21
CA GLN A 216 -8.22 22.01 -15.47
C GLN A 216 -7.84 22.64 -14.12
N ILE A 217 -7.46 23.91 -14.09
CA ILE A 217 -7.15 24.63 -12.83
C ILE A 217 -8.34 24.60 -11.88
N LEU A 218 -9.57 24.82 -12.35
CA LEU A 218 -10.77 24.78 -11.53
C LEU A 218 -11.06 23.36 -11.01
N LYS A 219 -10.91 22.34 -11.86
CA LYS A 219 -11.07 20.93 -11.50
C LYS A 219 -10.05 20.51 -10.44
N TYR A 220 -8.78 20.88 -10.62
CA TYR A 220 -7.73 20.64 -9.63
C TYR A 220 -8.01 21.42 -8.34
N ARG A 221 -8.39 22.71 -8.42
CA ARG A 221 -8.76 23.51 -7.25
C ARG A 221 -9.95 22.94 -6.48
N LYS A 222 -10.95 22.36 -7.16
CA LYS A 222 -12.08 21.72 -6.50
C LYS A 222 -11.63 20.48 -5.72
N LYS A 223 -10.88 19.57 -6.37
CA LYS A 223 -10.30 18.39 -5.70
C LYS A 223 -9.36 18.78 -4.55
N TRP A 224 -8.61 19.87 -4.71
CA TRP A 224 -7.70 20.39 -3.69
C TRP A 224 -8.46 20.99 -2.51
N LYS A 225 -9.55 21.74 -2.76
CA LYS A 225 -10.43 22.27 -1.71
C LYS A 225 -11.12 21.15 -0.92
N GLU A 226 -11.56 20.08 -1.59
CA GLU A 226 -12.18 18.93 -0.92
C GLU A 226 -11.17 18.21 -0.02
N LYS A 227 -9.96 17.94 -0.51
CA LYS A 227 -8.88 17.34 0.30
C LYS A 227 -8.41 18.25 1.45
N ASN A 228 -8.34 19.56 1.20
CA ASN A 228 -7.84 20.53 2.17
C ASN A 228 -8.92 21.07 3.11
N ARG A 229 -10.21 20.77 2.89
CA ARG A 229 -11.30 21.18 3.80
C ARG A 229 -11.07 20.62 5.21
N ALA A 230 -10.52 19.41 5.30
CA ALA A 230 -10.16 18.78 6.57
C ALA A 230 -8.95 19.43 7.26
N MET A 231 -8.09 20.17 6.55
CA MET A 231 -6.99 20.94 7.17
C MET A 231 -7.46 22.26 7.79
N TYR A 232 -8.53 22.84 7.25
CA TYR A 232 -9.15 24.05 7.80
C TYR A 232 -10.39 23.72 8.64
N SER A 233 -10.51 22.48 9.14
CA SER A 233 -11.58 22.11 10.07
C SER A 233 -11.46 22.95 11.34
N LYS A 234 -12.61 23.31 11.93
CA LYS A 234 -12.63 23.98 13.24
C LYS A 234 -12.10 23.09 14.36
N ASP A 235 -12.15 21.77 14.17
CA ASP A 235 -11.51 20.79 15.04
C ASP A 235 -10.00 20.77 14.78
N ALA A 236 -9.23 21.16 15.80
CA ALA A 236 -7.77 21.21 15.75
C ALA A 236 -7.14 19.82 15.56
N SER A 237 -7.72 18.76 16.14
CA SER A 237 -7.16 17.40 16.02
C SER A 237 -7.27 16.88 14.59
N GLN A 238 -8.41 17.10 13.94
CA GLN A 238 -8.61 16.75 12.54
C GLN A 238 -7.74 17.58 11.59
N ALA A 239 -7.57 18.87 11.88
CA ALA A 239 -6.70 19.77 11.12
C ALA A 239 -5.23 19.32 11.17
N ILE A 240 -4.71 19.04 12.37
CA ILE A 240 -3.34 18.57 12.58
C ILE A 240 -3.07 17.26 11.85
N ARG A 241 -3.98 16.28 11.96
CA ARG A 241 -3.86 14.98 11.25
C ARG A 241 -3.78 15.17 9.74
N SER A 242 -4.62 16.04 9.20
CA SER A 242 -4.68 16.32 7.76
C SER A 242 -3.42 17.03 7.27
N CYS A 243 -2.91 18.01 8.01
CA CYS A 243 -1.64 18.70 7.72
C CYS A 243 -0.46 17.73 7.74
N TYR A 244 -0.41 16.84 8.75
CA TYR A 244 0.65 15.84 8.86
C TYR A 244 0.60 14.82 7.71
N ALA A 245 -0.59 14.35 7.32
CA ALA A 245 -0.76 13.47 6.16
C ALA A 245 -0.26 14.12 4.87
N GLN A 246 -0.55 15.41 4.66
CA GLN A 246 -0.07 16.14 3.50
C GLN A 246 1.45 16.32 3.50
N LEU A 247 2.04 16.66 4.65
CA LEU A 247 3.49 16.73 4.81
C LEU A 247 4.15 15.40 4.44
N ARG A 248 3.60 14.27 4.89
CA ARG A 248 4.10 12.94 4.51
C ARG A 248 4.05 12.69 3.01
N CYS A 249 2.95 13.08 2.34
CA CYS A 249 2.87 12.96 0.89
C CYS A 249 3.95 13.77 0.18
N TRP A 250 4.26 14.98 0.65
CA TRP A 250 5.33 15.80 0.08
C TRP A 250 6.71 15.20 0.31
N LEU A 251 6.98 14.71 1.52
CA LEU A 251 8.24 14.04 1.82
C LEU A 251 8.44 12.78 0.96
N MET A 252 7.38 11.99 0.75
CA MET A 252 7.42 10.83 -0.15
C MET A 252 7.62 11.23 -1.61
N TYR A 253 6.93 12.27 -2.09
CA TYR A 253 7.10 12.78 -3.45
C TYR A 253 8.53 13.24 -3.72
N ASP A 254 9.14 13.89 -2.73
CA ASP A 254 10.52 14.33 -2.85
C ASP A 254 11.50 13.14 -2.82
N GLY A 255 11.08 11.97 -2.33
CA GLY A 255 11.87 10.73 -2.29
C GLY A 255 12.49 10.43 -0.92
N VAL A 256 11.97 11.03 0.16
CA VAL A 256 12.29 10.60 1.54
C VAL A 256 11.63 9.25 1.77
N ARG A 257 12.43 8.21 2.05
CA ARG A 257 11.95 6.85 2.29
C ARG A 257 11.46 6.75 3.73
N ILE A 258 10.14 6.66 3.88
CA ILE A 258 9.54 6.40 5.19
C ILE A 258 9.71 4.92 5.51
N LYS A 259 10.82 4.55 6.15
CA LYS A 259 11.08 3.20 6.65
C LYS A 259 10.32 3.01 7.97
N GLY A 260 9.37 2.07 8.00
CA GLY A 260 8.69 1.63 9.23
C GLY A 260 7.57 2.54 9.76
N GLY A 261 7.06 2.18 10.95
CA GLY A 261 5.97 2.88 11.64
C GLY A 261 6.42 3.96 12.63
N SER A 262 7.74 4.07 12.90
CA SER A 262 8.25 5.07 13.85
C SER A 262 8.39 6.43 13.17
N ARG A 263 7.66 7.42 13.71
CA ARG A 263 7.74 8.82 13.25
C ARG A 263 9.17 9.38 13.32
N TYR A 264 10.03 8.85 14.18
CA TYR A 264 11.39 9.34 14.41
C TYR A 264 12.44 8.84 13.42
N GLN A 265 12.18 7.72 12.73
CA GLN A 265 13.13 7.16 11.75
C GLN A 265 13.31 8.09 10.54
N ILE A 266 12.32 8.95 10.27
CA ILE A 266 12.35 9.95 9.21
C ILE A 266 13.34 11.08 9.54
N CYS A 267 13.60 11.39 10.82
CA CYS A 267 14.48 12.51 11.21
C CYS A 267 15.91 12.36 10.68
N GLU A 268 16.43 11.13 10.62
CA GLU A 268 17.77 10.86 10.09
C GLU A 268 17.84 11.16 8.59
N GLU A 269 16.83 10.72 7.82
CA GLU A 269 16.76 11.02 6.39
C GLU A 269 16.54 12.51 6.12
N LEU A 270 15.71 13.19 6.93
CA LEU A 270 15.50 14.63 6.82
C LEU A 270 16.77 15.42 7.09
N SER A 271 17.55 15.01 8.11
CA SER A 271 18.84 15.62 8.42
C SER A 271 19.85 15.42 7.30
N ARG A 272 19.83 14.25 6.65
CA ARG A 272 20.72 13.93 5.53
C ARG A 272 20.37 14.70 4.27
N LYS A 273 19.08 14.88 3.99
CA LYS A 273 18.60 15.41 2.71
C LYS A 273 18.40 16.93 2.70
N TYR A 274 17.98 17.50 3.81
CA TYR A 274 17.67 18.93 3.90
C TYR A 274 18.59 19.65 4.88
N SER A 275 18.39 19.44 6.19
CA SER A 275 19.22 20.01 7.25
C SER A 275 18.91 19.38 8.61
N SER A 276 19.87 19.45 9.54
CA SER A 276 19.65 19.06 10.94
C SER A 276 18.55 19.89 11.61
N GLU A 277 18.46 21.19 11.28
CA GLU A 277 17.42 22.07 11.79
C GLU A 277 16.01 21.60 11.38
N MET A 278 15.84 21.16 10.12
CA MET A 278 14.54 20.65 9.66
C MET A 278 14.17 19.34 10.36
N ALA A 279 15.14 18.45 10.56
CA ALA A 279 14.93 17.22 11.32
C ALA A 279 14.50 17.51 12.77
N ASP A 280 15.08 18.53 13.40
CA ASP A 280 14.71 18.95 14.77
C ASP A 280 13.32 19.57 14.83
N GLN A 281 12.94 20.40 13.84
CA GLN A 281 11.59 20.93 13.74
C GLN A 281 10.56 19.81 13.56
N TYR A 282 10.83 18.86 12.67
CA TYR A 282 9.97 17.70 12.45
C TYR A 282 9.85 16.83 13.71
N ARG A 283 10.96 16.61 14.44
CA ARG A 283 10.96 15.90 15.72
C ARG A 283 10.10 16.59 16.77
N LYS A 284 10.15 17.93 16.87
CA LYS A 284 9.31 18.69 17.80
C LYS A 284 7.82 18.53 17.50
N VAL A 285 7.44 18.60 16.22
CA VAL A 285 6.05 18.47 15.77
C VAL A 285 5.50 17.05 15.97
N THR A 286 6.34 16.03 15.80
CA THR A 286 5.95 14.61 15.93
C THR A 286 5.95 14.06 17.34
N ARG A 287 6.44 14.82 18.33
CA ARG A 287 6.44 14.43 19.75
C ARG A 287 5.09 14.64 20.45
N LEU A 288 4.20 15.43 19.83
CA LEU A 288 2.79 15.61 20.22
C LEU A 288 1.93 14.43 19.74
#